data_AF-A0A8B9MN45-F1
#
_entry.id   AF-A0A8B9MN45-F1
#
_cell.length_a   1.000
_cell.length_b   1.000
_cell.length_c   1.000
_cell.angle_alpha   90.00
_cell.angle_beta   90.00
_cell.angle_gamma   90.00
#
_symmetry.space_group_name_H-M   'P 1'
#
loop_
_entity.id
_entity.type
_entity.pdbx_description
1 polymer ?
#
loop_
_entity_poly.entity_id
_entity_poly.type
_entity_poly.pdbx_seq_one_letter_code
_entity_poly.pdbx_strand_id
1 'polypeptide(L)'
;MAPVLLWLLPLAVAAAAGGGESLETQPPASEPVCPVCLWRRHSKELRLESIKSQILSKLRLKEAPNITREVVKQLLPKAPPLQQLLDLHDFQGDSLQPDEYLEEDEYHATTETVISMQGLGPSTG
;
A
#
# COMPACT_ATOMS: atom_id res chain seq x y z
N MET A 1 6.33 -0.90 -56.54
CA MET A 1 7.26 -0.35 -55.53
C MET A 1 7.26 1.17 -55.66
N ALA A 2 6.30 1.82 -55.00
CA ALA A 2 6.21 3.28 -54.84
C ALA A 2 5.05 3.55 -53.86
N PRO A 3 5.32 3.63 -52.54
CA PRO A 3 4.71 4.72 -51.78
C PRO A 3 5.57 5.10 -50.56
N VAL A 4 6.80 5.58 -50.77
CA VAL A 4 7.66 6.02 -49.64
C VAL A 4 8.03 7.52 -49.74
N LEU A 5 7.69 8.18 -50.85
CA LEU A 5 8.02 9.59 -51.06
C LEU A 5 6.93 10.59 -50.62
N LEU A 6 5.85 10.15 -49.98
CA LEU A 6 4.76 11.05 -49.54
C LEU A 6 4.88 11.55 -48.08
N TRP A 7 5.99 11.29 -47.40
CA TRP A 7 6.19 11.60 -45.97
C TRP A 7 7.28 12.65 -45.70
N LEU A 8 7.63 13.49 -46.68
CA LEU A 8 8.59 14.58 -46.49
C LEU A 8 8.07 15.91 -47.01
N LEU A 9 6.99 16.40 -46.41
CA LEU A 9 6.60 17.81 -46.49
C LEU A 9 6.12 18.29 -45.11
N PRO A 10 6.90 19.12 -44.39
CA PRO A 10 6.34 19.92 -43.32
C PRO A 10 5.65 21.14 -43.93
N LEU A 11 4.32 21.13 -44.00
CA LEU A 11 3.56 22.32 -44.39
C LEU A 11 3.48 23.26 -43.19
N ALA A 12 4.47 24.15 -43.07
CA ALA A 12 4.42 25.28 -42.16
C ALA A 12 3.39 26.30 -42.68
N VAL A 13 2.26 26.40 -41.99
CA VAL A 13 1.35 27.56 -42.08
C VAL A 13 1.25 28.16 -40.69
N ALA A 14 1.94 29.30 -40.51
CA ALA A 14 1.68 30.25 -39.45
C ALA A 14 0.82 31.37 -40.05
N ALA A 15 -0.44 31.47 -39.63
CA ALA A 15 -1.28 32.62 -39.93
C ALA A 15 -2.08 32.96 -38.67
N ALA A 16 -1.86 34.19 -38.20
CA ALA A 16 -2.38 34.76 -36.97
C ALA A 16 -3.85 35.21 -37.08
N ALA A 17 -4.41 35.48 -35.90
CA ALA A 17 -5.61 36.27 -35.58
C ALA A 17 -6.91 35.49 -35.33
N GLY A 18 -7.31 35.48 -34.05
CA GLY A 18 -8.64 35.08 -33.60
C GLY A 18 -8.61 34.70 -32.13
N GLY A 19 -9.04 35.61 -31.26
CA GLY A 19 -9.08 35.42 -29.81
C GLY A 19 -9.97 34.25 -29.37
N GLY A 20 -9.54 33.61 -28.30
CA GLY A 20 -10.20 32.50 -27.64
C GLY A 20 -9.26 31.96 -26.58
N GLU A 21 -9.28 32.62 -25.42
CA GLU A 21 -8.80 32.17 -24.10
C GLU A 21 -8.46 30.67 -24.02
N SER A 22 -7.23 30.33 -24.41
CA SER A 22 -6.62 29.06 -24.04
C SER A 22 -6.23 29.21 -22.57
N LEU A 23 -7.04 28.60 -21.70
CA LEU A 23 -6.66 28.23 -20.35
C LEU A 23 -5.21 27.75 -20.40
N GLU A 24 -4.32 28.56 -19.85
CA GLU A 24 -2.92 28.24 -19.66
C GLU A 24 -2.90 26.95 -18.84
N THR A 25 -2.69 25.80 -19.49
CA THR A 25 -2.20 24.61 -18.81
C THR A 25 -0.76 24.96 -18.44
N GLN A 26 -0.66 25.66 -17.33
CA GLN A 26 0.54 25.79 -16.54
C GLN A 26 1.06 24.36 -16.33
N PRO A 27 2.32 24.05 -16.70
CA PRO A 27 2.93 22.82 -16.21
C PRO A 27 2.77 22.80 -14.69
N PRO A 28 2.40 21.66 -14.05
CA PRO A 28 2.32 21.63 -12.61
C PRO A 28 3.66 22.12 -12.09
N ALA A 29 3.63 23.25 -11.39
CA ALA A 29 4.79 23.78 -10.68
C ALA A 29 5.41 22.59 -9.96
N SER A 30 6.70 22.35 -10.21
CA SER A 30 7.41 21.17 -9.72
C SER A 30 7.20 21.07 -8.21
N GLU A 31 6.22 20.28 -7.80
CA GLU A 31 5.86 20.12 -6.41
C GLU A 31 7.10 19.55 -5.72
N PRO A 32 7.53 20.10 -4.57
CA PRO A 32 8.73 19.64 -3.91
C PRO A 32 8.58 18.14 -3.62
N VAL A 33 9.29 17.33 -4.39
CA VAL A 33 9.22 15.89 -4.30
C VAL A 33 9.89 15.47 -2.99
N CYS A 34 9.09 15.14 -1.97
CA CYS A 34 9.62 14.72 -0.69
C CYS A 34 10.40 13.39 -0.85
N PRO A 35 11.73 13.36 -0.61
CA PRO A 35 12.55 12.17 -0.85
C PRO A 35 12.16 11.00 0.06
N VAL A 36 11.68 11.28 1.27
CA VAL A 36 11.16 10.26 2.20
C VAL A 36 9.87 9.64 1.66
N CYS A 37 8.97 10.43 1.07
CA CYS A 37 7.74 9.93 0.45
C CYS A 37 8.05 9.06 -0.76
N LEU A 38 9.00 9.47 -1.61
CA LEU A 38 9.46 8.64 -2.73
C LEU A 38 10.04 7.32 -2.25
N TRP A 39 10.92 7.36 -1.26
CA TRP A 39 11.52 6.15 -0.69
C TRP A 39 10.45 5.23 -0.11
N ARG A 40 9.49 5.78 0.65
CA ARG A 40 8.39 5.00 1.24
C ARG A 40 7.50 4.39 0.16
N ARG A 41 7.22 5.11 -0.93
CA ARG A 41 6.47 4.60 -2.08
C ARG A 41 7.22 3.46 -2.77
N HIS A 42 8.51 3.65 -3.08
CA HIS A 42 9.32 2.62 -3.71
C HIS A 42 9.48 1.39 -2.81
N SER A 43 9.72 1.58 -1.51
CA SER A 43 9.76 0.48 -0.53
C SER A 43 8.44 -0.28 -0.48
N LYS A 44 7.30 0.42 -0.53
CA LYS A 44 5.98 -0.22 -0.61
C LYS A 44 5.82 -1.04 -1.88
N GLU A 45 6.21 -0.52 -3.04
CA GLU A 45 6.14 -1.23 -4.32
C GLU A 45 6.97 -2.53 -4.29
N LEU A 46 8.21 -2.46 -3.78
CA LEU A 46 9.06 -3.65 -3.59
C LEU A 46 8.47 -4.65 -2.60
N ARG A 47 7.89 -4.18 -1.49
CA ARG A 47 7.21 -5.05 -0.52
C ARG A 47 6.00 -5.75 -1.14
N LEU A 48 5.21 -5.07 -1.97
CA LEU A 48 4.06 -5.65 -2.65
C LEU A 48 4.47 -6.74 -3.64
N GLU A 49 5.53 -6.51 -4.43
CA GLU A 49 6.12 -7.54 -5.30
C GLU A 49 6.60 -8.76 -4.49
N SER A 50 7.28 -8.54 -3.37
CA SER A 50 7.70 -9.61 -2.47
C SER A 50 6.51 -10.40 -1.92
N ILE A 51 5.50 -9.73 -1.37
CA ILE A 51 4.27 -10.37 -0.85
C ILE A 51 3.58 -11.20 -1.95
N LYS A 52 3.44 -10.65 -3.16
CA LYS A 52 2.85 -11.35 -4.30
C LYS A 52 3.59 -12.65 -4.60
N SER A 53 4.92 -12.61 -4.68
CA SER A 53 5.74 -13.80 -4.92
C SER A 53 5.68 -14.83 -3.78
N GLN A 54 5.63 -14.36 -2.52
CA GLN A 54 5.53 -15.20 -1.34
C GLN A 54 4.20 -15.95 -1.30
N ILE A 55 3.08 -15.27 -1.58
CA ILE A 55 1.75 -15.89 -1.64
C ILE A 55 1.73 -16.98 -2.71
N LEU A 56 2.19 -16.69 -3.93
CA LEU A 56 2.23 -17.67 -5.02
C LEU A 56 3.11 -18.87 -4.66
N SER A 57 4.27 -18.64 -4.07
CA SER A 57 5.19 -19.70 -3.61
C SER A 57 4.56 -20.58 -2.53
N LYS A 58 3.94 -19.97 -1.50
CA LYS A 58 3.28 -20.70 -0.40
C LYS A 58 2.12 -21.54 -0.90
N LEU A 59 1.32 -21.02 -1.83
CA LEU A 59 0.21 -21.75 -2.46
C LEU A 59 0.68 -22.74 -3.54
N ARG A 60 1.98 -22.79 -3.85
CA ARG A 60 2.59 -23.62 -4.90
C ARG A 60 2.00 -23.34 -6.30
N LEU A 61 1.64 -22.08 -6.55
CA LEU A 61 1.10 -21.60 -7.82
C LEU A 61 2.19 -20.90 -8.63
N LYS A 62 2.19 -21.10 -9.95
CA LYS A 62 3.09 -20.38 -10.86
C LYS A 62 2.62 -18.96 -11.14
N GLU A 63 1.31 -18.79 -11.25
CA GLU A 63 0.66 -17.52 -11.54
C GLU A 63 -0.68 -17.45 -10.79
N ALA A 64 -1.20 -16.24 -10.58
CA ALA A 64 -2.52 -16.04 -10.01
C ALA A 64 -3.59 -16.65 -10.93
N PRO A 65 -4.59 -17.36 -10.37
CA PRO A 65 -5.66 -17.92 -11.17
C PRO A 65 -6.48 -16.81 -11.83
N ASN A 66 -6.64 -16.88 -13.15
CA ASN A 66 -7.40 -15.92 -13.94
C ASN A 66 -8.90 -16.26 -13.87
N ILE A 67 -9.54 -15.95 -12.74
CA ILE A 67 -10.97 -16.17 -12.51
C ILE A 67 -11.64 -14.85 -12.15
N THR A 68 -12.76 -14.54 -12.81
CA THR A 68 -13.56 -13.36 -12.48
C THR A 68 -14.46 -13.64 -11.28
N ARG A 69 -14.93 -12.57 -10.62
CA ARG A 69 -15.76 -12.68 -9.41
C ARG A 69 -17.07 -13.45 -9.66
N GLU A 70 -17.60 -13.36 -10.87
CA GLU A 70 -18.84 -14.03 -11.30
C GLU A 70 -18.61 -15.53 -11.47
N VAL A 71 -17.47 -15.90 -12.06
CA VAL A 71 -17.06 -17.30 -12.21
C VAL A 71 -16.77 -17.92 -10.84
N VAL A 72 -16.15 -17.19 -9.92
CA VAL A 72 -15.98 -17.61 -8.52
C VAL A 72 -17.32 -17.95 -7.88
N LYS A 73 -18.35 -17.11 -8.05
CA LYS A 73 -19.70 -17.36 -7.49
C LYS A 73 -20.39 -18.59 -8.08
N GLN A 74 -20.09 -18.96 -9.32
CA GLN A 74 -20.63 -20.16 -9.97
C GLN A 74 -19.85 -21.42 -9.58
N LEU A 75 -18.53 -21.30 -9.43
CA LEU A 75 -17.65 -22.42 -9.10
C LEU A 75 -17.63 -22.75 -7.60
N LEU A 76 -17.86 -21.77 -6.73
CA LEU A 76 -17.94 -22.02 -5.29
C LEU A 76 -19.33 -22.60 -4.94
N PRO A 77 -19.41 -23.87 -4.53
CA PRO A 77 -20.69 -24.45 -4.12
C PRO A 77 -21.19 -23.73 -2.86
N LYS A 78 -22.47 -23.35 -2.86
CA LYS A 78 -23.16 -22.78 -1.68
C LYS A 78 -23.51 -23.84 -0.64
N ALA A 79 -22.53 -24.67 -0.29
CA ALA A 79 -22.69 -25.69 0.73
C ALA A 79 -22.59 -25.05 2.13
N PRO A 80 -23.45 -25.42 3.09
CA PRO A 80 -23.38 -24.95 4.48
C PRO A 80 -21.98 -24.95 5.12
N PRO A 81 -21.12 -25.97 4.94
CA PRO A 81 -19.79 -25.97 5.55
C PRO A 81 -18.82 -24.92 4.99
N LEU A 82 -18.95 -24.52 3.71
CA LEU A 82 -18.09 -23.49 3.14
C LEU A 82 -18.51 -22.08 3.56
N GLN A 83 -19.82 -21.86 3.69
CA GLN A 83 -20.39 -20.60 4.16
C GLN A 83 -19.87 -20.28 5.56
N GLN A 84 -19.87 -21.27 6.47
CA GLN A 84 -19.35 -21.10 7.82
C GLN A 84 -17.86 -20.75 7.83
N LEU A 85 -17.05 -21.33 6.92
CA LEU A 85 -15.64 -20.93 6.82
C LEU A 85 -15.48 -19.49 6.35
N LEU A 86 -16.27 -19.04 5.38
CA LEU A 86 -16.22 -17.65 4.90
C LEU A 86 -16.68 -16.67 5.99
N ASP A 87 -17.76 -16.98 6.70
CA ASP A 87 -18.29 -16.18 7.81
C ASP A 87 -17.27 -16.03 8.96
N LEU A 88 -16.42 -17.05 9.20
CA LEU A 88 -15.32 -16.97 10.18
C LEU A 88 -14.21 -15.98 9.78
N HIS A 89 -14.02 -15.75 8.48
CA HIS A 89 -12.95 -14.89 7.96
C HIS A 89 -13.44 -13.49 7.56
N ASP A 90 -14.75 -13.26 7.42
CA ASP A 90 -15.32 -11.93 7.16
C ASP A 90 -15.01 -10.90 8.27
N PHE A 91 -14.64 -11.36 9.47
CA PHE A 91 -14.24 -10.50 10.59
C PHE A 91 -12.77 -10.04 10.58
N GLN A 92 -11.92 -10.56 9.69
CA GLN A 92 -10.49 -10.17 9.62
C GLN A 92 -10.23 -8.90 8.80
N GLY A 93 -11.28 -8.24 8.29
CA GLY A 93 -11.16 -7.12 7.35
C GLY A 93 -10.82 -5.74 7.94
N ASP A 94 -11.03 -5.52 9.23
CA ASP A 94 -10.72 -4.23 9.91
C ASP A 94 -10.31 -4.39 11.38
N SER A 95 -10.40 -5.61 11.91
CA SER A 95 -9.70 -5.90 13.14
C SER A 95 -8.24 -6.10 12.75
N LEU A 96 -7.46 -5.02 12.86
CA LEU A 96 -6.16 -5.16 13.49
C LEU A 96 -6.46 -5.80 14.86
N GLN A 97 -6.71 -7.12 14.90
CA GLN A 97 -6.35 -7.89 16.06
C GLN A 97 -4.84 -7.63 16.09
N PRO A 98 -4.34 -6.81 17.04
CA PRO A 98 -2.97 -7.04 17.41
C PRO A 98 -2.99 -8.50 17.78
N ASP A 99 -2.27 -9.31 17.03
CA ASP A 99 -1.81 -10.59 17.51
C ASP A 99 -1.58 -10.40 19.01
N GLU A 100 -2.48 -10.94 19.83
CA GLU A 100 -2.33 -11.06 21.28
C GLU A 100 -1.26 -12.15 21.48
N TYR A 101 -0.14 -12.00 20.79
CA TYR A 101 1.16 -12.40 21.27
C TYR A 101 1.44 -11.41 22.39
N LEU A 102 0.80 -11.67 23.53
CA LEU A 102 1.45 -11.50 24.82
C LEU A 102 2.62 -12.47 24.82
N GLU A 103 3.64 -12.22 23.99
CA GLU A 103 4.96 -12.78 24.19
C GLU A 103 5.53 -11.99 25.37
N GLU A 104 5.04 -12.44 26.52
CA GLU A 104 5.68 -12.50 27.83
C GLU A 104 6.57 -11.30 28.14
N ASP A 105 6.16 -10.58 29.16
CA ASP A 105 6.97 -9.68 29.97
C ASP A 105 8.18 -10.40 30.63
N GLU A 106 8.84 -11.32 29.93
CA GLU A 106 9.88 -12.26 30.38
C GLU A 106 11.22 -11.55 30.68
N TYR A 107 11.39 -10.26 30.35
CA TYR A 107 12.67 -9.58 30.52
C TYR A 107 12.67 -8.36 31.46
N HIS A 108 11.52 -7.87 31.94
CA HIS A 108 11.47 -6.69 32.80
C HIS A 108 10.84 -7.00 34.16
N ALA A 109 11.60 -6.75 35.24
CA ALA A 109 11.08 -6.93 36.60
C ALA A 109 9.97 -5.90 36.90
N THR A 110 8.79 -6.37 37.32
CA THR A 110 7.69 -5.53 37.78
C THR A 110 7.92 -5.10 39.24
N THR A 111 7.87 -3.80 39.51
CA THR A 111 7.98 -3.27 40.89
C THR A 111 6.61 -3.13 41.52
N GLU A 112 6.30 -3.92 42.56
CA GLU A 112 5.01 -3.81 43.25
C GLU A 112 4.93 -2.64 44.24
N THR A 113 6.05 -2.19 44.82
CA THR A 113 6.07 -1.05 45.75
C THR A 113 7.43 -0.36 45.77
N VAL A 114 7.45 0.97 45.68
CA VAL A 114 8.65 1.81 45.84
C VAL A 114 8.48 2.68 47.08
N ILE A 115 9.40 2.54 48.05
CA ILE A 115 9.44 3.41 49.23
C ILE A 115 10.70 4.26 49.12
N SER A 116 10.52 5.52 48.75
CA SER A 116 11.61 6.49 48.74
C SER A 116 11.77 7.09 50.14
N MET A 117 12.96 6.94 50.71
CA MET A 117 13.31 7.64 51.94
C MET A 117 13.72 9.07 51.61
N GLN A 118 13.21 10.03 52.38
CA GLN A 118 13.63 11.42 52.26
C GLN A 118 15.08 11.49 52.74
N GLY A 119 16.02 11.80 51.84
CA GLY A 119 17.41 11.98 52.20
C GLY A 119 17.51 13.02 53.31
N LEU A 120 18.23 12.72 54.38
CA LEU A 120 18.59 13.72 55.39
C LEU A 120 19.42 14.81 54.70
N GLY A 121 18.74 15.82 54.17
CA GLY A 121 19.36 17.10 53.90
C GLY A 121 19.82 17.69 55.23
N PRO A 122 21.01 18.32 55.29
CA PRO A 122 21.53 18.84 56.54
C PRO A 122 20.55 19.87 57.11
N SER A 123 20.12 19.66 58.35
CA SER A 123 19.39 20.64 59.14
C SER A 123 20.32 21.83 59.39
N THR A 124 20.30 22.83 58.51
CA THR A 124 20.82 24.15 58.84
C THR A 124 19.85 24.79 59.82
N GLY A 125 20.25 24.82 61.09
CA GLY A 125 19.55 25.50 62.18
C GLY A 125 19.68 27.02 62.12
#